data_AF-A0A8K0Y464-F1
#
_entry.id   AF-A0A8K0Y464-F1
#
_cell.length_a   1.000
_cell.length_b   1.000
_cell.length_c   1.000
_cell.angle_alpha   90.00
_cell.angle_beta   90.00
_cell.angle_gamma   90.00
#
_symmetry.space_group_name_H-M   'P 1'
#
loop_
_entity.id
_entity.type
_entity.pdbx_description
1 polymer ?
#
loop_
_entity_poly.entity_id
_entity_poly.type
_entity_poly.pdbx_seq_one_letter_code
_entity_poly.pdbx_strand_id
1 'polypeptide(L)'
;MVMLTDFGSLRLLSLYLLNFSSNLYHSQSVIYDTDYKSLFEKVMAIDPKIRFATIFDMGGKVLYSSHREGVENFLSPEESQKSLQLAINAWKSRNEVSDKIGRGKYALVEYEKIKRITMPLDFDHILYITTDVEADHAPIIYRALRLKQDMLHSPEGFP
;
A
#
# COMPACT_ATOMS: atom_id res chain seq x y z
N MET A 1 31.97 46.62 14.72
CA MET A 1 31.47 46.29 16.07
C MET A 1 30.16 47.05 16.22
N VAL A 2 28.97 46.46 16.16
CA VAL A 2 28.51 45.14 16.61
C VAL A 2 27.49 44.57 15.61
N MET A 3 27.73 43.36 15.11
CA MET A 3 26.71 42.51 14.51
C MET A 3 25.85 41.97 15.65
N LEU A 4 24.71 42.58 15.93
CA LEU A 4 23.69 41.96 16.77
C LEU A 4 22.84 41.08 15.87
N THR A 5 23.33 39.87 15.59
CA THR A 5 22.47 38.76 15.17
C THR A 5 21.59 38.44 16.36
N ASP A 6 20.36 38.97 16.35
CA ASP A 6 19.38 38.69 17.38
C ASP A 6 18.96 37.21 17.29
N PHE A 7 19.61 36.38 18.11
CA PHE A 7 19.35 34.95 18.23
C PHE A 7 17.89 34.63 18.61
N GLY A 8 17.16 35.60 19.18
CA GLY A 8 15.73 35.46 19.46
C GLY A 8 14.88 35.37 18.19
N SER A 9 15.20 36.20 17.19
CA SER A 9 14.47 36.26 15.91
C SER A 9 14.61 34.98 15.08
N LEU A 10 15.81 34.40 15.04
CA LEU A 10 16.10 33.15 14.31
C LEU A 10 15.43 31.92 14.96
N ARG A 11 15.35 31.88 16.31
CA ARG A 11 14.60 30.83 17.01
C ARG A 11 13.10 30.94 16.79
N LEU A 12 12.55 32.15 16.79
CA LEU A 12 11.13 32.38 16.50
C LEU A 12 10.78 32.01 15.06
N LEU A 13 11.62 32.35 14.09
CA LEU A 13 11.46 31.92 12.69
C LEU A 13 11.54 30.39 12.52
N SER A 14 12.48 29.73 13.20
CA SER A 14 12.59 28.25 13.17
C SER A 14 11.38 27.55 13.79
N LEU A 15 10.90 28.03 14.95
CA LEU A 15 9.67 27.54 15.57
C LEU A 15 8.43 27.82 14.73
N TYR A 16 8.36 28.98 14.06
CA TYR A 16 7.26 29.31 13.16
C TYR A 16 7.26 28.42 11.91
N LEU A 17 8.43 28.15 11.30
CA LEU A 17 8.55 27.25 10.16
C LEU A 17 8.29 25.79 10.52
N LEU A 18 8.71 25.33 11.70
CA LEU A 18 8.37 24.00 12.22
C LEU A 18 6.87 23.87 12.50
N ASN A 19 6.25 24.88 13.12
CA ASN A 19 4.81 24.92 13.36
C ASN A 19 4.00 25.08 12.07
N PHE A 20 4.51 25.80 11.08
CA PHE A 20 3.88 25.95 9.77
C PHE A 20 4.00 24.67 8.97
N SER A 21 5.14 23.98 9.03
CA SER A 21 5.33 22.66 8.42
C SER A 21 4.44 21.62 9.10
N SER A 22 4.39 21.57 10.44
CA SER A 22 3.52 20.63 11.15
C SER A 22 2.03 20.94 10.93
N ASN A 23 1.63 22.22 10.83
CA ASN A 23 0.27 22.59 10.43
C ASN A 23 0.00 22.28 8.95
N LEU A 24 0.97 22.36 8.04
CA LEU A 24 0.83 21.89 6.66
C LEU A 24 0.71 20.36 6.58
N TYR A 25 1.46 19.61 7.39
CA TYR A 25 1.30 18.17 7.55
C TYR A 25 -0.06 17.82 8.19
N HIS A 26 -0.54 18.62 9.12
CA HIS A 26 -1.83 18.41 9.80
C HIS A 26 -3.04 18.88 8.96
N SER A 27 -2.86 19.88 8.10
CA SER A 27 -3.89 20.37 7.16
C SER A 27 -3.90 19.61 5.83
N GLN A 28 -2.90 18.76 5.55
CA GLN A 28 -2.94 17.78 4.47
C GLN A 28 -3.40 16.38 4.90
N SER A 29 -3.54 16.13 6.20
CA SER A 29 -4.17 14.90 6.70
C SER A 29 -5.69 15.07 6.83
N VAL A 30 -6.35 15.39 5.72
CA VAL A 30 -7.74 14.94 5.56
C VAL A 30 -7.63 13.42 5.50
N ILE A 31 -8.07 12.74 6.56
CA ILE A 31 -8.18 11.28 6.55
C ILE A 31 -9.29 10.97 5.55
N TYR A 32 -8.91 10.80 4.29
CA TYR A 32 -9.76 10.11 3.33
C TYR A 32 -10.03 8.75 3.96
N ASP A 33 -11.28 8.48 4.30
CA ASP A 33 -11.72 7.12 4.61
C ASP A 33 -11.66 6.36 3.29
N THR A 34 -10.45 5.96 2.90
CA THR A 34 -10.23 5.14 1.73
C THR A 34 -11.02 3.87 1.98
N ASP A 35 -12.08 3.65 1.20
CA ASP A 35 -12.94 2.48 1.33
C ASP A 35 -12.20 1.23 0.82
N TYR A 36 -11.19 0.81 1.59
CA TYR A 36 -10.40 -0.38 1.39
C TYR A 36 -11.28 -1.62 1.42
N LYS A 37 -12.45 -1.56 2.09
CA LYS A 37 -13.42 -2.65 2.08
C LYS A 37 -14.04 -2.82 0.69
N SER A 38 -14.56 -1.75 0.09
CA SER A 38 -15.10 -1.78 -1.27
C SER A 38 -14.05 -2.18 -2.30
N LEU A 39 -12.82 -1.66 -2.17
CA LEU A 39 -11.71 -2.11 -3.02
C LEU A 39 -11.45 -3.61 -2.85
N PHE A 40 -11.35 -4.09 -1.61
CA PHE A 40 -11.11 -5.49 -1.30
C PHE A 40 -12.21 -6.39 -1.91
N GLU A 41 -13.48 -6.04 -1.74
CA GLU A 41 -14.62 -6.78 -2.29
C GLU A 41 -14.56 -6.84 -3.83
N LYS A 42 -14.26 -5.71 -4.48
CA LYS A 42 -14.07 -5.65 -5.93
C LYS A 42 -12.89 -6.50 -6.39
N VAL A 43 -11.78 -6.53 -5.65
CA VAL A 43 -10.62 -7.36 -5.96
C VAL A 43 -10.97 -8.85 -5.88
N MET A 44 -11.66 -9.28 -4.81
CA MET A 44 -12.09 -10.68 -4.67
C MET A 44 -13.06 -11.11 -5.77
N ALA A 45 -13.84 -10.18 -6.32
CA ALA A 45 -14.77 -10.42 -7.42
C ALA A 45 -14.10 -10.47 -8.81
N ILE A 46 -12.82 -10.12 -8.94
CA ILE A 46 -12.14 -10.09 -10.25
C ILE A 46 -12.11 -11.46 -10.92
N ASP A 47 -11.79 -12.50 -10.16
CA ASP A 47 -11.61 -13.86 -10.65
C ASP A 47 -11.90 -14.89 -9.54
N PRO A 48 -12.62 -15.99 -9.85
CA PRO A 48 -12.98 -16.98 -8.85
C PRO A 48 -11.80 -17.76 -8.24
N LYS A 49 -10.64 -17.77 -8.90
CA LYS A 49 -9.40 -18.41 -8.46
C LYS A 49 -8.58 -17.53 -7.52
N ILE A 50 -9.03 -16.31 -7.20
CA ILE A 50 -8.44 -15.52 -6.12
C ILE A 50 -8.83 -16.18 -4.78
N ARG A 51 -7.80 -16.64 -4.08
CA ARG A 51 -7.90 -17.37 -2.81
C ARG A 51 -7.98 -16.41 -1.63
N PHE A 52 -7.05 -15.45 -1.59
CA PHE A 52 -6.91 -14.49 -0.52
C PHE A 52 -6.55 -13.11 -1.09
N ALA A 53 -7.11 -12.07 -0.48
CA ALA A 53 -6.58 -10.72 -0.60
C ALA A 53 -6.35 -10.13 0.79
N THR A 54 -5.28 -9.36 0.92
CA THR A 54 -4.90 -8.69 2.17
C THR A 54 -4.40 -7.29 1.84
N ILE A 55 -4.92 -6.31 2.58
CA ILE A 55 -4.45 -4.93 2.57
C ILE A 55 -3.80 -4.68 3.93
N PHE A 56 -2.56 -4.24 3.91
CA PHE A 56 -1.77 -3.97 5.12
C PHE A 56 -0.85 -2.79 4.89
N ASP A 57 -0.46 -2.14 5.99
CA ASP A 57 0.47 -1.03 5.95
C ASP A 57 1.94 -1.47 5.90
N MET A 58 2.85 -0.55 5.63
CA MET A 58 4.30 -0.81 5.60
C MET A 58 4.93 -1.16 6.96
N GLY A 59 4.13 -1.11 8.04
CA GLY A 59 4.45 -1.60 9.38
C GLY A 59 3.98 -3.03 9.65
N GLY A 60 3.22 -3.65 8.74
CA GLY A 60 2.69 -5.00 8.87
C GLY A 60 1.31 -5.09 9.53
N LYS A 61 0.67 -3.96 9.84
CA LYS A 61 -0.70 -3.97 10.36
C LYS A 61 -1.67 -4.31 9.24
N VAL A 62 -2.42 -5.39 9.42
CA VAL A 62 -3.49 -5.78 8.50
C VAL A 62 -4.69 -4.86 8.70
N LEU A 63 -5.13 -4.23 7.61
CA LEU A 63 -6.34 -3.40 7.56
C LEU A 63 -7.55 -4.24 7.16
N TYR A 64 -7.38 -5.05 6.11
CA TYR A 64 -8.39 -5.99 5.63
C TYR A 64 -7.71 -7.28 5.20
N SER A 65 -8.32 -8.41 5.56
CA SER A 65 -7.92 -9.72 5.06
C SER A 65 -9.15 -10.61 5.03
N SER A 66 -9.37 -11.28 3.91
CA SER A 66 -10.37 -12.34 3.88
C SER A 66 -9.98 -13.40 2.84
N HIS A 67 -10.52 -14.58 3.09
CA HIS A 67 -10.35 -15.77 2.30
C HIS A 67 -11.68 -16.15 1.68
N ARG A 68 -11.63 -16.70 0.47
CA ARG A 68 -12.82 -17.26 -0.15
C ARG A 68 -13.29 -18.49 0.65
N GLU A 69 -14.59 -18.58 0.87
CA GLU A 69 -15.19 -19.72 1.57
C GLU A 69 -14.84 -21.03 0.86
N GLY A 70 -14.51 -22.07 1.63
CA GLY A 70 -14.11 -23.38 1.10
C GLY A 70 -12.68 -23.47 0.55
N VAL A 71 -11.89 -22.38 0.61
CA VAL A 71 -10.47 -22.41 0.21
C VAL A 71 -9.58 -22.76 1.40
N GLU A 72 -8.74 -23.78 1.22
CA GLU A 72 -7.76 -24.21 2.23
C GLU A 72 -6.66 -23.14 2.43
N ASN A 73 -6.32 -22.90 3.70
CA ASN A 73 -5.15 -22.11 4.07
C ASN A 73 -3.88 -22.97 3.99
N PHE A 74 -2.97 -22.62 3.07
CA PHE A 74 -1.66 -23.29 3.00
C PHE A 74 -0.68 -22.83 4.10
N LEU A 75 -0.92 -21.66 4.67
CA LEU A 75 -0.08 -21.06 5.70
C LEU A 75 -0.88 -20.98 7.00
N SER A 76 -0.21 -21.27 8.12
CA SER A 76 -0.71 -20.90 9.44
C SER A 76 -0.81 -19.37 9.59
N PRO A 77 -1.51 -18.85 10.61
CA PRO A 77 -1.54 -17.41 10.87
C PRO A 77 -0.15 -16.78 11.06
N GLU A 78 0.76 -17.48 11.74
CA GLU A 78 2.15 -17.02 11.95
C GLU A 78 2.93 -16.99 10.64
N GLU A 79 2.83 -18.04 9.82
CA GLU A 79 3.46 -18.08 8.50
C GLU A 79 2.87 -17.03 7.55
N SER A 80 1.58 -16.74 7.67
CA SER A 80 0.91 -15.68 6.92
C SER A 80 1.50 -14.32 7.29
N GLN A 81 1.65 -14.02 8.58
CA GLN A 81 2.30 -12.79 9.05
C GLN A 81 3.74 -12.69 8.56
N LYS A 82 4.51 -13.79 8.63
CA LYS A 82 5.86 -13.85 8.08
C LYS A 82 5.87 -13.59 6.57
N SER A 83 4.92 -14.15 5.82
CA SER A 83 4.78 -13.91 4.38
C SER A 83 4.51 -12.44 4.05
N LEU A 84 3.66 -11.77 4.84
CA LEU A 84 3.40 -10.33 4.71
C LEU A 84 4.68 -9.52 4.98
N GLN A 85 5.42 -9.84 6.04
CA GLN A 85 6.68 -9.15 6.34
C GLN A 85 7.72 -9.33 5.22
N LEU A 86 7.81 -10.51 4.62
CA LEU A 86 8.67 -10.75 3.46
C LEU A 86 8.23 -9.90 2.26
N ALA A 87 6.92 -9.73 2.03
CA ALA A 87 6.40 -8.86 0.99
C ALA A 87 6.78 -7.39 1.24
N ILE A 88 6.67 -6.89 2.48
CA ILE A 88 7.09 -5.53 2.87
C ILE A 88 8.57 -5.32 2.55
N ASN A 89 9.43 -6.22 3.04
CA ASN A 89 10.87 -6.09 2.88
C ASN A 89 11.26 -6.12 1.40
N ALA A 90 10.69 -7.06 0.64
CA ALA A 90 10.91 -7.13 -0.81
C ALA A 90 10.43 -5.86 -1.52
N TRP A 91 9.32 -5.25 -1.07
CA TRP A 91 8.83 -4.00 -1.64
C TRP A 91 9.76 -2.82 -1.36
N LYS A 92 10.24 -2.70 -0.11
CA LYS A 92 11.25 -1.69 0.29
C LYS A 92 12.50 -1.79 -0.57
N SER A 93 13.06 -2.99 -0.72
CA SER A 93 14.26 -3.19 -1.54
C SER A 93 14.05 -2.86 -3.02
N ARG A 94 12.85 -3.09 -3.57
CA ARG A 94 12.53 -2.68 -4.96
C ARG A 94 12.53 -1.15 -5.14
N ASN A 95 12.21 -0.40 -4.08
CA ASN A 95 12.16 1.06 -4.15
C ASN A 95 13.54 1.71 -4.05
N GLU A 96 14.57 1.03 -3.53
CA GLU A 96 15.94 1.56 -3.36
C GLU A 96 16.59 2.03 -4.66
N VAL A 97 16.21 1.43 -5.80
CA VAL A 97 16.75 1.77 -7.13
C VAL A 97 15.73 2.47 -8.02
N SER A 98 14.57 2.85 -7.46
CA SER A 98 13.44 3.37 -8.24
C SER A 98 13.73 4.72 -8.91
N ASP A 99 14.69 5.49 -8.41
CA ASP A 99 15.16 6.74 -9.07
C ASP A 99 15.76 6.48 -10.46
N LYS A 100 16.23 5.26 -10.73
CA LYS A 100 16.86 4.88 -12.00
C LYS A 100 15.93 4.11 -12.93
N ILE A 101 15.08 3.24 -12.38
CA ILE A 101 14.24 2.31 -13.16
C ILE A 101 12.74 2.59 -13.07
N GLY A 102 12.36 3.64 -12.33
CA GLY A 102 10.98 3.98 -12.03
C GLY A 102 10.43 3.20 -10.83
N ARG A 103 9.28 3.68 -10.32
CA ARG A 103 8.56 3.04 -9.21
C ARG A 103 7.95 1.71 -9.65
N GLY A 104 8.07 0.69 -8.80
CA GLY A 104 7.44 -0.61 -9.02
C GLY A 104 5.91 -0.50 -9.12
N LYS A 105 5.32 -1.15 -10.13
CA LYS A 105 3.85 -1.18 -10.32
C LYS A 105 3.22 -2.37 -9.59
N TYR A 106 3.84 -3.53 -9.72
CA TYR A 106 3.47 -4.77 -9.04
C TYR A 106 4.67 -5.73 -9.05
N ALA A 107 4.60 -6.79 -8.27
CA ALA A 107 5.45 -7.97 -8.40
C ALA A 107 4.58 -9.22 -8.40
N LEU A 108 4.95 -10.19 -9.21
CA LEU A 108 4.33 -11.51 -9.28
C LEU A 108 5.40 -12.54 -8.93
N VAL A 109 5.05 -13.49 -8.07
CA VAL A 109 5.83 -14.70 -7.81
C VAL A 109 4.90 -15.89 -7.98
N GLU A 110 5.30 -16.83 -8.81
CA GLU A 110 4.60 -18.10 -8.99
C GLU A 110 5.29 -19.17 -8.15
N TYR A 111 4.51 -19.80 -7.28
CA TYR A 111 4.88 -20.98 -6.51
C TYR A 111 4.18 -22.19 -7.11
N GLU A 112 4.66 -23.38 -6.78
CA GLU A 112 4.06 -24.64 -7.24
C GLU A 112 2.55 -24.75 -6.96
N LYS A 113 2.08 -24.15 -5.86
CA LYS A 113 0.67 -24.24 -5.42
C LYS A 113 -0.15 -22.96 -5.63
N ILE A 114 0.48 -21.80 -5.72
CA ILE A 114 -0.19 -20.50 -5.77
C ILE A 114 0.58 -19.49 -6.62
N LYS A 115 -0.10 -18.48 -7.13
CA LYS A 115 0.54 -17.23 -7.54
C LYS A 115 0.34 -16.19 -6.46
N ARG A 116 1.35 -15.35 -6.25
CA ARG A 116 1.33 -14.24 -5.30
C ARG A 116 1.62 -12.94 -6.02
N ILE A 117 0.70 -12.00 -5.92
CA ILE A 117 0.76 -10.68 -6.53
C ILE A 117 0.80 -9.65 -5.42
N THR A 118 1.76 -8.73 -5.47
CA THR A 118 1.85 -7.60 -4.54
C THR A 118 1.92 -6.30 -5.33
N MET A 119 1.15 -5.28 -4.93
CA MET A 119 1.17 -3.96 -5.55
C MET A 119 0.93 -2.85 -4.53
N PRO A 120 1.50 -1.66 -4.71
CA PRO A 120 1.31 -0.55 -3.79
C PRO A 120 -0.02 0.13 -4.11
N LEU A 121 -0.91 0.25 -3.13
CA LEU A 121 -2.14 1.01 -3.28
C LEU A 121 -1.81 2.51 -3.30
N ASP A 122 -1.00 2.93 -2.32
CA ASP A 122 -0.43 4.26 -2.15
C ASP A 122 1.03 4.14 -1.64
N PHE A 123 1.53 5.13 -0.89
CA PHE A 123 2.88 5.12 -0.32
C PHE A 123 3.03 4.20 0.91
N ASP A 124 1.94 3.96 1.64
CA ASP A 124 1.96 3.35 2.97
C ASP A 124 1.24 1.99 3.00
N HIS A 125 0.51 1.61 1.95
CA HIS A 125 -0.30 0.40 1.89
C HIS A 125 0.02 -0.49 0.69
N ILE A 126 0.02 -1.80 0.94
CA ILE A 126 0.21 -2.83 -0.08
C ILE A 126 -1.06 -3.68 -0.20
N LEU A 127 -1.49 -3.94 -1.44
CA LEU A 127 -2.43 -4.99 -1.78
C LEU A 127 -1.65 -6.26 -2.09
N TYR A 128 -1.97 -7.34 -1.38
CA TYR A 128 -1.42 -8.68 -1.54
C TYR A 128 -2.54 -9.62 -1.93
N ILE A 129 -2.38 -10.27 -3.07
CA ILE A 129 -3.35 -11.20 -3.65
C ILE A 129 -2.65 -12.54 -3.81
N THR A 130 -3.35 -13.61 -3.48
CA THR A 130 -2.94 -14.96 -3.88
C THR A 130 -4.04 -15.64 -4.65
N THR A 131 -3.63 -16.45 -5.62
CA THR A 131 -4.53 -17.18 -6.50
C THR A 131 -4.11 -18.64 -6.55
N ASP A 132 -4.99 -19.51 -7.05
CA ASP A 132 -4.57 -20.82 -7.53
C ASP A 132 -3.50 -20.67 -8.62
N VAL A 133 -2.60 -21.65 -8.73
CA VAL A 133 -1.53 -21.64 -9.74
C VAL A 133 -2.09 -21.61 -11.17
N GLU A 134 -3.28 -22.17 -11.41
CA GLU A 134 -3.97 -22.19 -12.71
C GLU A 134 -4.71 -20.88 -13.06
N ALA A 135 -4.61 -19.83 -12.23
CA ALA A 135 -5.25 -18.56 -12.53
C ALA A 135 -4.54 -17.83 -13.68
N ASP A 136 -5.31 -17.25 -14.60
CA ASP A 136 -4.76 -16.31 -15.57
C ASP A 136 -4.48 -14.98 -14.87
N HIS A 137 -3.21 -14.77 -14.52
CA HIS A 137 -2.80 -13.65 -13.68
C HIS A 137 -2.85 -12.30 -14.42
N ALA A 138 -2.73 -12.30 -15.74
CA ALA A 138 -2.62 -11.05 -16.49
C ALA A 138 -3.92 -10.20 -16.40
N PRO A 139 -5.13 -10.75 -16.63
CA PRO A 139 -6.38 -10.04 -16.39
C PRO A 139 -6.58 -9.64 -14.93
N ILE A 140 -6.14 -10.47 -13.99
CA ILE A 140 -6.26 -10.19 -12.54
C ILE A 140 -5.45 -8.95 -12.17
N ILE A 141 -4.16 -8.94 -12.53
CA ILE A 141 -3.26 -7.81 -12.28
C ILE A 141 -3.80 -6.56 -12.97
N TYR A 142 -4.23 -6.67 -14.22
CA TYR A 142 -4.76 -5.55 -14.99
C TYR A 142 -5.99 -4.90 -14.32
N ARG A 143 -6.96 -5.71 -13.91
CA ARG A 143 -8.18 -5.23 -13.24
C ARG A 143 -7.87 -4.65 -11.86
N ALA A 144 -7.00 -5.28 -11.08
CA ALA A 144 -6.58 -4.78 -9.78
C ALA A 144 -5.87 -3.41 -9.89
N LEU A 145 -5.01 -3.23 -10.89
CA LEU A 145 -4.37 -1.93 -11.18
C LEU A 145 -5.38 -0.86 -11.59
N ARG A 146 -6.44 -1.20 -12.34
CA ARG A 146 -7.52 -0.26 -12.65
C ARG A 146 -8.31 0.13 -11.43
N LEU A 147 -8.72 -0.83 -10.59
CA LEU A 147 -9.45 -0.53 -9.35
C LEU A 147 -8.66 0.42 -8.43
N LYS A 148 -7.35 0.21 -8.34
CA LYS A 148 -6.43 1.12 -7.66
C LYS A 148 -6.42 2.52 -8.28
N GLN A 149 -6.39 2.61 -9.61
CA GLN A 149 -6.44 3.90 -10.30
C GLN A 149 -7.77 4.61 -10.02
N ASP A 150 -8.89 3.90 -10.08
CA ASP A 150 -10.23 4.45 -9.81
C ASP A 150 -10.35 4.91 -8.35
N MET A 151 -9.76 4.18 -7.40
CA MET A 151 -9.65 4.61 -6.01
C MET A 151 -8.87 5.93 -5.88
N LEU A 152 -7.81 6.11 -6.66
CA LEU A 152 -7.00 7.34 -6.67
C LEU A 152 -7.61 8.51 -7.46
N HIS A 153 -8.57 8.26 -8.36
CA HIS A 153 -9.13 9.26 -9.29
C HIS A 153 -10.66 9.36 -9.24
N SER A 154 -11.30 8.83 -8.20
CA SER A 154 -12.74 8.93 -8.01
C SER A 154 -13.17 10.41 -8.07
N PRO A 155 -14.25 10.77 -8.78
CA PRO A 155 -14.79 12.13 -8.83
C PRO A 155 -15.32 12.63 -7.48
N GLU A 156 -15.40 11.75 -6.47
CA GLU A 156 -15.45 12.14 -5.05
C GLU A 156 -14.05 12.49 -4.50
N GLY A 157 -13.17 13.02 -5.34
CA GLY A 157 -12.10 13.89 -4.88
C GLY A 157 -12.76 15.10 -4.24
N PHE A 158 -13.16 14.98 -2.98
CA PHE A 158 -13.56 16.14 -2.23
C PHE A 158 -12.33 17.03 -2.09
N PRO A 159 -12.45 18.33 -2.46
CA PRO A 159 -11.40 19.32 -2.24
C PRO A 159 -11.08 19.50 -0.75
#